data_AF-A0A9N8HI33-F1
#
_entry.id   AF-A0A9N8HI33-F1
#
_cell.length_a   1.000
_cell.length_b   1.000
_cell.length_c   1.000
_cell.angle_alpha   90.00
_cell.angle_beta   90.00
_cell.angle_gamma   90.00
#
_symmetry.space_group_name_H-M   'P 1'
#
loop_
_entity.id
_entity.type
_entity.pdbx_description
1 polymer ?
#
loop_
_entity_poly.entity_id
_entity_poly.type
_entity_poly.pdbx_seq_one_letter_code
_entity_poly.pdbx_strand_id
1 'polypeptide(L)'
;MVDPAQILASIKTHPPSCLQATKCSSHYFSVLSGSAKHYMMFSEKICWIGFCLVGSLTHVFATRYESGVLELGIHSLVPGHSITVDDDFVICDVDIEVSFSHGYSSPGDLDVGITFDADSPVTTGLARNHSCGLFGPVHARFDDSSSNTLAVNSNTCVSDGSDVKPDGDLSLFNGHSSQGSWTLSFNPSRGYIQLQQWAVILTPCDDGAGTGDPHFKTWAGKWYDFHGACDLVFLSNPSFAHGTGLDIHIRTKARYQYSFIESAAVRIGEDILEVGEYGGYLVNGISNADLEKLDKYTVTHEKINSKQDVFTIELGAGKQIVVQSFKDLVSVKTVGASLEEYGGSMGLLGEFGSGKWLSRNGTVMSDAIAFGNEWQVLEVEPKLFQTNQFPQHPVQCTMPSTSNVGRRRLGESIAEASAEKVCGHWGDLKDQCVYDVMATGDLELAQAGAF
;
A
#
# COMPACT_ATOMS: atom_id res chain seq x y z
N MET A 1 -34.99 -4.36 -12.55
CA MET A 1 -35.80 -3.24 -12.03
C MET A 1 -36.62 -3.78 -10.89
N VAL A 2 -36.30 -3.39 -9.66
CA VAL A 2 -37.05 -3.78 -8.45
C VAL A 2 -37.84 -2.55 -7.98
N ASP A 3 -39.08 -2.77 -7.56
CA ASP A 3 -40.08 -1.76 -7.20
C ASP A 3 -39.66 -0.92 -5.97
N PRO A 4 -39.61 0.42 -6.06
CA PRO A 4 -39.25 1.33 -4.95
C PRO A 4 -40.11 1.17 -3.68
N ALA A 5 -41.33 0.63 -3.79
CA ALA A 5 -42.23 0.48 -2.65
C ALA A 5 -41.80 -0.63 -1.67
N GLN A 6 -41.06 -1.65 -2.11
CA GLN A 6 -40.60 -2.72 -1.21
C GLN A 6 -39.39 -2.32 -0.35
N ILE A 7 -38.59 -1.34 -0.77
CA ILE A 7 -37.43 -0.84 0.00
C ILE A 7 -37.89 -0.01 1.20
N LEU A 8 -38.97 0.76 1.04
CA LEU A 8 -39.54 1.61 2.11
C LEU A 8 -40.19 0.83 3.26
N ALA A 9 -40.59 -0.42 3.05
CA ALA A 9 -41.21 -1.24 4.08
C ALA A 9 -40.19 -1.82 5.09
N SER A 10 -38.92 -1.98 4.69
CA SER A 10 -37.86 -2.49 5.56
C SER A 10 -37.31 -1.46 6.55
N ILE A 11 -37.65 -0.17 6.38
CA ILE A 11 -37.09 0.94 7.16
C ILE A 11 -37.91 1.22 8.44
N LYS A 12 -39.14 0.71 8.55
CA LYS A 12 -40.08 1.11 9.61
C LYS A 12 -40.02 0.31 10.91
N THR A 13 -39.19 -0.73 11.04
CA THR A 13 -39.25 -1.64 12.19
C THR A 13 -38.03 -1.64 13.11
N HIS A 14 -36.98 -0.85 12.85
CA HIS A 14 -35.81 -0.76 13.75
C HIS A 14 -35.54 0.69 14.21
N PRO A 15 -35.12 0.88 15.49
CA PRO A 15 -34.76 2.20 16.02
C PRO A 15 -33.52 2.74 15.30
N PRO A 16 -33.21 4.05 15.40
CA PRO A 16 -32.31 4.72 14.47
C PRO A 16 -30.85 4.38 14.79
N SER A 17 -30.31 3.33 14.19
CA SER A 17 -28.87 3.08 14.16
C SER A 17 -28.51 2.02 13.12
N CYS A 18 -27.50 2.37 12.32
CA CYS A 18 -26.77 1.53 11.35
C CYS A 18 -27.46 1.24 10.00
N LEU A 19 -26.88 1.79 8.93
CA LEU A 19 -27.08 1.33 7.56
C LEU A 19 -25.88 0.49 7.13
N GLN A 20 -26.09 -0.79 6.85
CA GLN A 20 -25.13 -1.65 6.14
C GLN A 20 -25.45 -1.61 4.64
N ALA A 21 -24.47 -1.32 3.79
CA ALA A 21 -24.57 -1.47 2.34
C ALA A 21 -23.66 -2.62 1.87
N THR A 22 -24.20 -3.54 1.09
CA THR A 22 -23.53 -4.80 0.69
C THR A 22 -23.14 -4.89 -0.79
N LYS A 23 -23.19 -3.80 -1.58
CA LYS A 23 -22.75 -3.83 -2.99
C LYS A 23 -22.14 -2.52 -3.49
N CYS A 24 -20.93 -2.62 -4.05
CA CYS A 24 -20.29 -1.55 -4.82
C CYS A 24 -20.89 -1.51 -6.24
N SER A 25 -21.45 -0.36 -6.63
CA SER A 25 -21.80 -0.05 -8.01
C SER A 25 -21.76 1.47 -8.21
N SER A 26 -21.48 1.90 -9.44
CA SER A 26 -21.42 3.30 -9.87
C SER A 26 -22.81 3.96 -9.83
N HIS A 27 -23.30 4.35 -8.66
CA HIS A 27 -24.49 5.18 -8.52
C HIS A 27 -24.46 6.12 -7.30
N TYR A 28 -24.91 7.35 -7.53
CA TYR A 28 -25.08 8.46 -6.59
C TYR A 28 -26.00 8.08 -5.42
N PHE A 29 -25.56 8.35 -4.18
CA PHE A 29 -26.41 8.26 -2.99
C PHE A 29 -26.38 9.57 -2.17
N SER A 30 -27.56 10.02 -1.77
CA SER A 30 -27.78 11.19 -0.92
C SER A 30 -28.05 10.75 0.52
N VAL A 31 -27.33 11.31 1.50
CA VAL A 31 -27.71 11.22 2.92
C VAL A 31 -28.40 12.52 3.32
N LEU A 32 -29.65 12.42 3.81
CA LEU A 32 -30.46 13.54 4.26
C LEU A 32 -30.28 13.73 5.77
N SER A 33 -29.74 14.88 6.19
CA SER A 33 -30.10 15.47 7.48
C SER A 33 -30.17 16.99 7.38
N GLY A 34 -31.20 17.58 8.00
CA GLY A 34 -31.34 18.99 8.38
C GLY A 34 -30.80 20.10 7.46
N SER A 35 -31.65 20.58 6.55
CA SER A 35 -31.67 21.95 5.99
C SER A 35 -30.35 22.67 5.63
N ALA A 36 -29.46 22.03 4.88
CA ALA A 36 -28.64 22.69 3.85
C ALA A 36 -28.06 21.63 2.91
N LYS A 37 -28.23 21.80 1.60
CA LYS A 37 -27.67 20.89 0.58
C LYS A 37 -26.28 21.38 0.20
N HIS A 38 -25.23 20.60 0.46
CA HIS A 38 -23.94 20.75 -0.22
C HIS A 38 -23.66 19.48 -1.03
N TYR A 39 -23.26 19.69 -2.29
CA TYR A 39 -22.96 18.64 -3.25
C TYR A 39 -21.44 18.52 -3.36
N MET A 40 -20.89 17.32 -3.19
CA MET A 40 -19.55 16.99 -3.69
C MET A 40 -19.72 15.92 -4.77
N MET A 41 -19.23 16.21 -5.97
CA MET A 41 -19.20 15.29 -7.10
C MET A 41 -17.82 14.64 -7.14
N PHE A 42 -17.76 13.31 -7.13
CA PHE A 42 -16.57 12.56 -7.54
C PHE A 42 -16.97 11.51 -8.57
N SER A 43 -16.15 11.33 -9.60
CA SER A 43 -16.50 10.62 -10.83
C SER A 43 -16.18 9.12 -10.86
N GLU A 44 -15.83 8.48 -9.74
CA GLU A 44 -15.31 7.11 -9.76
C GLU A 44 -15.85 6.21 -8.63
N LYS A 45 -15.57 4.90 -8.70
CA LYS A 45 -16.26 3.84 -7.94
C LYS A 45 -16.00 3.93 -6.43
N ILE A 46 -16.92 4.57 -5.69
CA ILE A 46 -16.91 4.65 -4.22
C ILE A 46 -17.54 3.39 -3.60
N CYS A 47 -16.88 2.77 -2.61
CA CYS A 47 -17.48 1.77 -1.73
C CYS A 47 -17.70 2.42 -0.35
N TRP A 48 -18.95 2.47 0.12
CA TRP A 48 -19.29 3.03 1.43
C TRP A 48 -19.23 1.93 2.49
N ILE A 49 -18.36 2.08 3.49
CA ILE A 49 -18.41 1.28 4.72
C ILE A 49 -19.03 2.16 5.80
N GLY A 50 -20.13 1.71 6.40
CA GLY A 50 -20.90 2.50 7.36
C GLY A 50 -20.37 2.38 8.80
N PHE A 51 -20.09 3.52 9.44
CA PHE A 51 -19.71 3.60 10.86
C PHE A 51 -20.62 4.54 11.66
N CYS A 52 -20.69 4.28 12.97
CA CYS A 52 -21.60 4.92 13.93
C CYS A 52 -21.20 6.36 14.25
N LEU A 53 -22.17 7.28 14.16
CA LEU A 53 -22.01 8.69 14.54
C LEU A 53 -22.20 8.87 16.05
N VAL A 54 -21.19 9.38 16.75
CA VAL A 54 -21.35 9.98 18.09
C VAL A 54 -20.88 11.44 18.02
N GLY A 55 -21.82 12.38 17.95
CA GLY A 55 -21.53 13.82 17.95
C GLY A 55 -21.65 14.51 16.57
N SER A 56 -21.70 15.84 16.59
CA SER A 56 -22.10 16.73 15.49
C SER A 56 -21.33 16.51 14.16
N LEU A 57 -22.05 16.08 13.11
CA LEU A 57 -21.73 16.19 11.68
C LEU A 57 -20.31 15.74 11.23
N THR A 58 -19.76 14.67 11.80
CA THR A 58 -18.62 13.95 11.20
C THR A 58 -19.12 13.07 10.06
N HIS A 59 -18.43 13.02 8.93
CA HIS A 59 -18.73 12.08 7.84
C HIS A 59 -17.49 11.25 7.53
N VAL A 60 -17.62 9.92 7.47
CA VAL A 60 -16.53 9.02 7.08
C VAL A 60 -16.79 8.54 5.66
N PHE A 61 -15.80 8.67 4.79
CA PHE A 61 -15.81 8.13 3.44
C PHE A 61 -14.56 7.26 3.26
N ALA A 62 -14.74 6.12 2.61
CA ALA A 62 -13.65 5.24 2.23
C ALA A 62 -13.55 5.23 0.70
N THR A 63 -12.35 5.45 0.17
CA THR A 63 -12.09 5.49 -1.26
C THR A 63 -10.84 4.69 -1.57
N ARG A 64 -10.92 3.78 -2.53
CA ARG A 64 -9.76 3.09 -3.08
C ARG A 64 -9.45 3.70 -4.45
N TYR A 65 -8.21 4.13 -4.66
CA TYR A 65 -7.76 4.75 -5.90
C TYR A 65 -7.27 3.71 -6.91
N GLU A 66 -7.10 4.13 -8.17
CA GLU A 66 -6.53 3.30 -9.25
C GLU A 66 -5.14 2.71 -8.91
N SER A 67 -4.40 3.34 -7.99
CA SER A 67 -3.13 2.82 -7.46
C SER A 67 -3.27 1.61 -6.53
N GLY A 68 -4.51 1.19 -6.20
CA GLY A 68 -4.80 0.11 -5.26
C GLY A 68 -4.76 0.52 -3.78
N VAL A 69 -4.40 1.78 -3.50
CA VAL A 69 -4.29 2.36 -2.15
C VAL A 69 -5.70 2.67 -1.62
N LEU A 70 -5.99 2.21 -0.41
CA LEU A 70 -7.21 2.57 0.31
C LEU A 70 -6.93 3.83 1.13
N GLU A 71 -7.73 4.86 0.94
CA GLU A 71 -7.71 6.06 1.77
C GLU A 71 -9.04 6.18 2.52
N LEU A 72 -8.95 6.50 3.82
CA LEU A 72 -10.10 6.75 4.69
C LEU A 72 -10.15 8.25 5.02
N GLY A 73 -11.02 8.97 4.32
CA GLY A 73 -11.26 10.39 4.55
C GLY A 73 -12.35 10.60 5.59
N ILE A 74 -12.00 11.21 6.72
CA ILE A 74 -12.97 11.55 7.76
C ILE A 74 -13.11 13.07 7.82
N HIS A 75 -14.30 13.58 7.54
CA HIS A 75 -14.55 15.01 7.41
C HIS A 75 -15.26 15.54 8.65
N SER A 76 -14.83 16.70 9.11
CA SER A 76 -15.54 17.50 10.12
C SER A 76 -15.95 18.86 9.54
N LEU A 77 -17.21 19.22 9.75
CA LEU A 77 -17.79 20.52 9.37
C LEU A 77 -17.77 21.54 10.54
N VAL A 78 -17.17 21.19 11.68
CA VAL A 78 -17.17 22.04 12.86
C VAL A 78 -15.73 22.41 13.26
N PRO A 79 -15.36 23.71 13.23
CA PRO A 79 -14.03 24.16 13.64
C PRO A 79 -13.69 23.74 15.08
N GLY A 80 -12.54 23.09 15.27
CA GLY A 80 -12.02 22.71 16.59
C GLY A 80 -12.57 21.42 17.19
N HIS A 81 -13.29 20.60 16.41
CA HIS A 81 -13.71 19.27 16.85
C HIS A 81 -12.68 18.21 16.49
N SER A 82 -12.44 17.28 17.40
CA SER A 82 -11.65 16.07 17.14
C SER A 82 -12.45 15.07 16.29
N ILE A 83 -11.74 14.34 15.44
CA ILE A 83 -12.22 13.16 14.73
C ILE A 83 -11.78 11.93 15.53
N THR A 84 -12.68 11.03 15.88
CA THR A 84 -12.32 9.76 16.51
C THR A 84 -12.40 8.63 15.50
N VAL A 85 -11.34 7.83 15.45
CA VAL A 85 -11.23 6.61 14.63
C VAL A 85 -11.35 5.43 15.57
N ASP A 86 -12.37 4.60 15.38
CA ASP A 86 -12.64 3.43 16.20
C ASP A 86 -11.98 2.15 15.64
N ASP A 87 -11.77 2.10 14.32
CA ASP A 87 -11.10 0.98 13.67
C ASP A 87 -9.60 0.99 13.98
N ASP A 88 -9.06 -0.21 14.15
CA ASP A 88 -7.65 -0.44 14.43
C ASP A 88 -6.98 -1.09 13.23
N PHE A 89 -6.16 -0.29 12.53
CA PHE A 89 -5.24 -0.72 11.50
C PHE A 89 -3.92 0.06 11.64
N VAL A 90 -2.85 -0.47 11.05
CA VAL A 90 -1.58 0.23 11.05
C VAL A 90 -1.58 1.30 9.96
N ILE A 91 -1.30 2.54 10.33
CA ILE A 91 -1.22 3.66 9.39
C ILE A 91 0.08 3.54 8.58
N CYS A 92 -0.03 3.62 7.26
CA CYS A 92 1.10 3.66 6.34
C CYS A 92 1.32 5.05 5.73
N ASP A 93 0.26 5.83 5.60
CA ASP A 93 0.36 7.21 5.12
C ASP A 93 -0.78 8.06 5.69
N VAL A 94 -0.51 9.35 5.85
CA VAL A 94 -1.46 10.33 6.40
C VAL A 94 -1.41 11.60 5.57
N ASP A 95 -2.57 12.00 5.06
CA ASP A 95 -2.75 13.33 4.51
C ASP A 95 -3.82 14.10 5.27
N ILE A 96 -3.70 15.42 5.24
CA ILE A 96 -4.67 16.31 5.85
C ILE A 96 -5.27 17.23 4.80
N GLU A 97 -6.56 17.10 4.56
CA GLU A 97 -7.30 18.04 3.74
C GLU A 97 -7.84 19.17 4.61
N VAL A 98 -7.65 20.41 4.19
CA VAL A 98 -8.29 21.56 4.83
C VAL A 98 -8.98 22.42 3.79
N SER A 99 -10.12 22.99 4.15
CA SER A 99 -10.68 24.10 3.39
C SER A 99 -11.03 25.26 4.30
N PHE A 100 -10.62 26.45 3.89
CA PHE A 100 -10.87 27.68 4.63
C PHE A 100 -11.31 28.81 3.71
N SER A 101 -12.06 29.75 4.28
CA SER A 101 -12.53 30.96 3.59
C SER A 101 -11.89 32.20 4.20
N HIS A 102 -11.61 33.20 3.36
CA HIS A 102 -11.07 34.49 3.79
C HIS A 102 -12.01 35.66 3.46
N GLY A 103 -11.97 36.70 4.28
CA GLY A 103 -12.49 38.03 3.92
C GLY A 103 -11.41 38.88 3.26
N TYR A 104 -11.71 39.55 2.15
CA TYR A 104 -10.77 40.31 1.30
C TYR A 104 -10.06 41.53 1.95
N SER A 105 -9.99 41.63 3.27
CA SER A 105 -9.63 42.87 3.97
C SER A 105 -8.34 42.85 4.79
N SER A 106 -7.58 41.75 4.89
CA SER A 106 -6.27 41.79 5.55
C SER A 106 -5.36 40.59 5.25
N PRO A 107 -4.02 40.79 5.19
CA PRO A 107 -3.07 39.68 5.29
C PRO A 107 -3.15 39.08 6.69
N GLY A 108 -3.72 37.88 6.79
CA GLY A 108 -3.61 37.01 7.95
C GLY A 108 -2.68 35.84 7.64
N ASP A 109 -1.83 35.52 8.60
CA ASP A 109 -1.04 34.31 8.63
C ASP A 109 -1.90 33.10 9.03
N LEU A 110 -1.66 31.99 8.34
CA LEU A 110 -2.27 30.68 8.55
C LEU A 110 -1.35 29.84 9.45
N ASP A 111 -1.84 29.51 10.65
CA ASP A 111 -1.21 28.53 11.55
C ASP A 111 -2.14 27.32 11.74
N VAL A 112 -1.75 26.19 11.15
CA VAL A 112 -2.47 24.91 11.21
C VAL A 112 -1.51 23.82 11.64
N GLY A 113 -1.97 22.96 12.55
CA GLY A 113 -1.26 21.75 12.96
C GLY A 113 -2.22 20.63 13.26
N ILE A 114 -1.74 19.40 13.24
CA ILE A 114 -2.52 18.20 13.53
C ILE A 114 -1.93 17.50 14.75
N THR A 115 -2.81 16.99 15.62
CA THR A 115 -2.45 16.16 16.77
C THR A 115 -3.20 14.85 16.70
N PHE A 116 -2.50 13.74 16.92
CA PHE A 116 -3.08 12.43 17.14
C PHE A 116 -2.93 12.05 18.62
N ASP A 117 -4.05 12.00 19.32
CA ASP A 117 -4.17 11.64 20.73
C ASP A 117 -4.47 10.13 20.84
N ALA A 118 -3.38 9.35 21.00
CA ALA A 118 -3.40 7.95 21.43
C ALA A 118 -2.78 7.84 22.85
N ASP A 119 -2.04 6.76 23.16
CA ASP A 119 -1.35 6.59 24.45
C ASP A 119 -0.30 7.68 24.74
N SER A 120 0.24 8.31 23.69
CA SER A 120 1.13 9.48 23.76
C SER A 120 0.82 10.41 22.59
N PRO A 121 0.44 11.68 22.85
CA PRO A 121 0.09 12.62 21.79
C PRO A 121 1.27 12.89 20.85
N VAL A 122 1.03 12.75 19.55
CA VAL A 122 1.98 13.13 18.49
C VAL A 122 1.42 14.36 17.77
N THR A 123 2.21 15.42 17.65
CA THR A 123 1.79 16.69 17.03
C THR A 123 2.78 17.14 15.96
N THR A 124 2.27 17.58 14.82
CA THR A 124 3.08 18.16 13.74
C THR A 124 2.38 19.36 13.10
N GLY A 125 3.17 20.29 12.55
CA GLY A 125 2.66 21.50 11.90
C GLY A 125 2.39 21.28 10.43
N LEU A 126 1.28 21.79 9.90
CA LEU A 126 0.95 21.72 8.48
C LEU A 126 1.40 22.99 7.75
N ALA A 127 1.08 24.14 8.32
CA ALA A 127 1.47 25.45 7.81
C ALA A 127 1.64 26.42 9.00
N ARG A 128 2.76 27.13 9.07
CA ARG A 128 3.06 28.12 10.12
C ARG A 128 3.54 29.42 9.51
N ASN A 129 2.91 30.53 9.89
CA ASN A 129 3.31 31.88 9.46
C ASN A 129 3.28 32.08 7.93
N HIS A 130 2.29 31.50 7.24
CA HIS A 130 2.08 31.71 5.79
C HIS A 130 0.98 32.74 5.54
N SER A 131 1.32 33.83 4.85
CA SER A 131 0.39 34.95 4.57
C SER A 131 -0.63 34.59 3.48
N CYS A 132 -1.71 33.93 3.88
CA CYS A 132 -2.77 33.46 2.99
C CYS A 132 -3.93 34.46 2.78
N GLY A 133 -3.84 35.68 3.33
CA GLY A 133 -4.99 36.59 3.44
C GLY A 133 -5.41 37.42 2.23
N LEU A 134 -4.82 37.20 1.05
CA LEU A 134 -5.18 37.94 -0.17
C LEU A 134 -5.89 37.07 -1.22
N PHE A 135 -6.14 35.79 -0.93
CA PHE A 135 -6.69 34.82 -1.89
C PHE A 135 -8.13 34.42 -1.54
N GLY A 136 -8.83 33.87 -2.53
CA GLY A 136 -10.20 33.35 -2.38
C GLY A 136 -10.27 32.16 -1.42
N PRO A 137 -11.41 31.46 -1.36
CA PRO A 137 -11.48 30.16 -0.68
C PRO A 137 -10.34 29.25 -1.14
N VAL A 138 -9.75 28.53 -0.20
CA VAL A 138 -8.64 27.62 -0.45
C VAL A 138 -9.03 26.25 0.04
N HIS A 139 -8.95 25.28 -0.84
CA HIS A 139 -8.90 23.85 -0.54
C HIS A 139 -7.47 23.34 -0.77
N ALA A 140 -6.90 22.67 0.21
CA ALA A 140 -5.53 22.18 0.19
C ALA A 140 -5.46 20.77 0.78
N ARG A 141 -4.71 19.88 0.14
CA ARG A 141 -4.27 18.60 0.73
C ARG A 141 -2.82 18.75 1.16
N PHE A 142 -2.55 18.49 2.43
CA PHE A 142 -1.20 18.41 2.97
C PHE A 142 -0.71 16.97 2.89
N ASP A 143 0.34 16.75 2.11
CA ASP A 143 0.93 15.45 1.79
C ASP A 143 2.46 15.60 1.85
N ASP A 144 3.13 14.80 2.68
CA ASP A 144 4.59 14.88 2.88
C ASP A 144 5.42 14.40 1.67
N SER A 145 4.76 13.68 0.75
CA SER A 145 5.28 13.26 -0.54
C SER A 145 5.21 14.36 -1.61
N SER A 146 4.39 15.39 -1.39
CA SER A 146 4.25 16.51 -2.32
C SER A 146 5.59 17.25 -2.49
N SER A 147 5.89 17.64 -3.73
CA SER A 147 7.03 18.51 -4.05
C SER A 147 6.68 20.01 -3.94
N ASN A 148 5.41 20.35 -3.78
CA ASN A 148 4.93 21.73 -3.74
C ASN A 148 5.08 22.30 -2.34
N THR A 149 6.16 23.02 -2.07
CA THR A 149 6.37 23.67 -0.77
C THR A 149 5.60 24.99 -0.66
N LEU A 150 5.08 25.29 0.53
CA LEU A 150 4.58 26.63 0.84
C LEU A 150 5.73 27.64 0.91
N ALA A 151 5.63 28.72 0.15
CA ALA A 151 6.62 29.79 0.21
C ALA A 151 6.39 30.67 1.46
N VAL A 152 7.36 30.68 2.38
CA VAL A 152 7.35 31.50 3.60
C VAL A 152 7.39 32.99 3.23
N ASN A 153 6.55 33.82 3.86
CA ASN A 153 6.44 35.27 3.60
C ASN A 153 6.11 35.66 2.16
N SER A 154 5.58 34.74 1.37
CA SER A 154 5.11 35.04 0.03
C SER A 154 3.64 35.49 0.10
N ASN A 155 3.27 36.50 -0.68
CA ASN A 155 1.86 36.79 -0.96
C ASN A 155 1.29 35.75 -1.94
N THR A 156 1.65 34.47 -1.82
CA THR A 156 1.15 33.37 -2.62
C THR A 156 0.71 32.26 -1.67
N CYS A 157 -0.60 32.10 -1.50
CA CYS A 157 -1.16 31.00 -0.74
C CYS A 157 -1.21 29.72 -1.61
N VAL A 158 -1.57 28.60 -0.99
CA VAL A 158 -1.96 27.35 -1.66
C VAL A 158 -2.97 27.67 -2.77
N SER A 159 -2.75 27.16 -3.98
CA SER A 159 -3.78 27.20 -5.03
C SER A 159 -4.93 26.28 -4.64
N ASP A 160 -6.17 26.72 -4.89
CA ASP A 160 -7.35 25.89 -4.67
C ASP A 160 -7.22 24.54 -5.40
N GLY A 161 -7.35 23.44 -4.66
CA GLY A 161 -7.22 22.08 -5.20
C GLY A 161 -5.79 21.56 -5.37
N SER A 162 -4.80 22.14 -4.68
CA SER A 162 -3.41 21.65 -4.78
C SER A 162 -2.95 20.79 -3.60
N ASP A 163 -2.11 19.81 -3.93
CA ASP A 163 -1.33 19.02 -2.98
C ASP A 163 -0.09 19.79 -2.57
N VAL A 164 0.16 19.90 -1.28
CA VAL A 164 1.17 20.78 -0.69
C VAL A 164 1.97 20.05 0.37
N LYS A 165 3.28 20.26 0.37
CA LYS A 165 4.16 19.73 1.41
C LYS A 165 3.94 20.48 2.73
N PRO A 166 3.62 19.78 3.83
CA PRO A 166 3.51 20.40 5.15
C PRO A 166 4.86 20.92 5.67
N ASP A 167 4.81 21.89 6.58
CA ASP A 167 5.98 22.41 7.31
C ASP A 167 6.62 21.37 8.26
N GLY A 168 5.80 20.45 8.76
CA GLY A 168 6.20 19.33 9.60
C GLY A 168 6.25 18.02 8.83
N ASP A 169 6.41 16.94 9.58
CA ASP A 169 6.49 15.58 9.04
C ASP A 169 5.22 14.81 9.42
N LEU A 170 4.47 14.33 8.41
CA LEU A 170 3.27 13.53 8.60
C LEU A 170 3.61 12.04 8.79
N SER A 171 4.77 11.60 8.30
CA SER A 171 5.26 10.23 8.51
C SER A 171 5.53 9.86 9.97
N LEU A 172 5.49 10.84 10.89
CA LEU A 172 5.47 10.61 12.33
C LEU A 172 4.29 9.75 12.81
N PHE A 173 3.22 9.66 12.02
CA PHE A 173 2.05 8.83 12.31
C PHE A 173 2.17 7.42 11.69
N ASN A 174 3.12 7.19 10.79
CA ASN A 174 3.26 5.91 10.11
C ASN A 174 3.73 4.84 11.10
N GLY A 175 3.22 3.62 10.94
CA GLY A 175 3.45 2.50 11.84
C GLY A 175 2.59 2.50 13.10
N HIS A 176 1.93 3.61 13.44
CA HIS A 176 1.02 3.67 14.59
C HIS A 176 -0.34 3.04 14.27
N SER A 177 -1.08 2.67 15.32
CA SER A 177 -2.50 2.32 15.19
C SER A 177 -3.29 3.56 14.75
N SER A 178 -4.29 3.34 13.90
CA SER A 178 -5.28 4.34 13.51
C SER A 178 -6.23 4.74 14.63
N GLN A 179 -6.39 3.88 15.64
CA GLN A 179 -7.38 4.04 16.67
C GLN A 179 -7.01 5.18 17.62
N GLY A 180 -7.87 6.19 17.72
CA GLY A 180 -7.61 7.35 18.57
C GLY A 180 -8.30 8.61 18.08
N SER A 181 -7.94 9.75 18.67
CA SER A 181 -8.55 11.04 18.35
C SER A 181 -7.59 11.95 17.60
N TRP A 182 -8.01 12.42 16.44
CA TRP A 182 -7.30 13.38 15.60
C TRP A 182 -7.86 14.78 15.83
N THR A 183 -7.02 15.72 16.20
CA THR A 183 -7.42 17.09 16.52
C THR A 183 -6.68 18.06 15.61
N LEU A 184 -7.42 18.77 14.75
CA LEU A 184 -6.86 19.88 13.97
C LEU A 184 -6.80 21.13 14.85
N SER A 185 -5.58 21.63 15.08
CA SER A 185 -5.33 22.96 15.64
C SER A 185 -5.36 24.00 14.52
N PHE A 186 -6.19 25.02 14.67
CA PHE A 186 -6.35 26.11 13.71
C PHE A 186 -6.34 27.43 14.46
N ASN A 187 -5.31 28.25 14.24
CA ASN A 187 -5.16 29.53 14.92
C ASN A 187 -4.93 30.66 13.89
N PRO A 188 -6.00 31.31 13.40
CA PRO A 188 -5.86 32.37 12.42
C PRO A 188 -5.38 33.64 13.09
N SER A 189 -4.29 34.22 12.61
CA SER A 189 -3.89 35.55 13.08
C SER A 189 -4.99 36.57 12.70
N ARG A 190 -5.53 37.25 13.72
CA ARG A 190 -6.53 38.34 13.61
C ARG A 190 -7.96 37.97 13.17
N GLY A 191 -8.31 36.68 13.07
CA GLY A 191 -9.71 36.22 12.99
C GLY A 191 -10.44 36.39 11.64
N TYR A 192 -9.71 36.67 10.55
CA TYR A 192 -10.30 36.85 9.20
C TYR A 192 -10.36 35.57 8.35
N ILE A 193 -9.81 34.47 8.86
CA ILE A 193 -9.86 33.14 8.25
C ILE A 193 -10.86 32.29 9.01
N GLN A 194 -11.74 31.61 8.30
CA GLN A 194 -12.68 30.65 8.88
C GLN A 194 -12.42 29.28 8.27
N LEU A 195 -12.14 28.30 9.13
CA LEU A 195 -12.10 26.89 8.71
C LEU A 195 -13.53 26.48 8.33
N GLN A 196 -13.68 25.93 7.13
CA GLN A 196 -14.97 25.47 6.61
C GLN A 196 -15.13 23.96 6.81
N GLN A 197 -14.08 23.22 6.49
CA GLN A 197 -14.02 21.77 6.63
C GLN A 197 -12.57 21.34 6.77
N TRP A 198 -12.37 20.17 7.35
CA TRP A 198 -11.10 19.47 7.29
C TRP A 198 -11.32 17.97 7.30
N ALA A 199 -10.36 17.23 6.78
CA ALA A 199 -10.32 15.80 6.86
C ALA A 199 -8.94 15.26 7.22
N VAL A 200 -8.93 14.16 7.95
CA VAL A 200 -7.78 13.26 8.01
C VAL A 200 -8.01 12.14 7.01
N ILE A 201 -6.99 11.87 6.20
CA ILE A 201 -6.96 10.82 5.20
C ILE A 201 -5.95 9.80 5.68
N LEU A 202 -6.42 8.62 6.10
CA LEU A 202 -5.57 7.54 6.59
C LEU A 202 -5.45 6.43 5.56
N THR A 203 -4.21 6.08 5.24
CA THR A 203 -3.89 4.93 4.39
C THR A 203 -3.46 3.77 5.29
N PRO A 204 -4.18 2.64 5.33
CA PRO A 204 -3.73 1.47 6.04
C PRO A 204 -2.53 0.85 5.33
N CYS A 205 -1.67 0.21 6.12
CA CYS A 205 -0.63 -0.63 5.57
C CYS A 205 -1.19 -1.81 4.81
N ASP A 206 -0.48 -2.14 3.74
CA ASP A 206 -0.81 -3.24 2.86
C ASP A 206 0.19 -4.37 3.08
N ASP A 207 -0.15 -5.54 2.54
CA ASP A 207 0.75 -6.66 2.47
C ASP A 207 1.82 -6.45 1.40
N GLY A 208 3.05 -6.82 1.72
CA GLY A 208 4.16 -6.83 0.78
C GLY A 208 4.09 -8.06 -0.12
N ALA A 209 4.41 -7.89 -1.40
CA ALA A 209 4.39 -8.98 -2.36
C ALA A 209 5.49 -8.86 -3.43
N GLY A 210 5.93 -10.01 -3.92
CA GLY A 210 6.77 -10.16 -5.11
C GLY A 210 6.18 -11.27 -5.97
N THR A 211 5.82 -10.93 -7.21
CA THR A 211 5.19 -11.86 -8.16
C THR A 211 6.21 -12.31 -9.20
N GLY A 212 5.92 -13.42 -9.87
CA GLY A 212 6.89 -14.15 -10.66
C GLY A 212 7.45 -13.36 -11.83
N ASP A 213 6.72 -12.65 -12.70
CA ASP A 213 7.32 -11.52 -13.45
C ASP A 213 7.53 -10.40 -12.42
N PRO A 214 8.77 -9.98 -12.08
CA PRO A 214 9.06 -9.34 -10.80
C PRO A 214 8.47 -7.92 -10.71
N HIS A 215 7.19 -7.93 -10.34
CA HIS A 215 6.42 -6.83 -9.81
C HIS A 215 6.49 -6.92 -8.28
N PHE A 216 6.88 -5.82 -7.67
CA PHE A 216 7.03 -5.71 -6.23
C PHE A 216 6.00 -4.73 -5.70
N LYS A 217 5.24 -5.17 -4.70
CA LYS A 217 4.30 -4.34 -3.96
C LYS A 217 4.93 -3.92 -2.64
N THR A 218 5.16 -2.63 -2.48
CA THR A 218 5.68 -2.05 -1.22
C THR A 218 4.63 -2.11 -0.10
N TRP A 219 5.05 -1.83 1.14
CA TRP A 219 4.17 -1.76 2.31
C TRP A 219 3.06 -0.71 2.22
N ALA A 220 3.26 0.35 1.44
CA ALA A 220 2.23 1.35 1.14
C ALA A 220 1.31 0.94 -0.03
N GLY A 221 1.41 -0.30 -0.51
CA GLY A 221 0.58 -0.83 -1.58
C GLY A 221 1.02 -0.45 -3.00
N LYS A 222 2.05 0.37 -3.16
CA LYS A 222 2.57 0.81 -4.46
C LYS A 222 3.34 -0.31 -5.16
N TRP A 223 3.00 -0.56 -6.42
CA TRP A 223 3.69 -1.49 -7.32
C TRP A 223 4.84 -0.84 -8.09
N TYR A 224 5.89 -1.62 -8.35
CA TYR A 224 6.97 -1.25 -9.25
C TYR A 224 7.69 -2.49 -9.81
N ASP A 225 8.42 -2.29 -10.90
CA ASP A 225 9.03 -3.39 -11.66
C ASP A 225 10.55 -3.34 -11.55
N PHE A 226 11.16 -4.49 -11.30
CA PHE A 226 12.61 -4.62 -11.38
C PHE A 226 13.02 -5.98 -11.96
N HIS A 227 13.49 -5.95 -13.21
CA HIS A 227 13.83 -7.17 -13.94
C HIS A 227 15.30 -7.63 -13.82
N GLY A 228 16.07 -7.14 -12.85
CA GLY A 228 17.44 -7.62 -12.68
C GLY A 228 17.48 -9.11 -12.34
N ALA A 229 18.32 -9.90 -13.01
CA ALA A 229 18.52 -11.33 -12.72
C ALA A 229 19.73 -11.54 -11.80
N CYS A 230 19.47 -11.96 -10.56
CA CYS A 230 20.43 -12.19 -9.47
C CYS A 230 19.69 -12.69 -8.21
N ASP A 231 20.41 -12.85 -7.10
CA ASP A 231 19.79 -13.00 -5.77
C ASP A 231 19.52 -11.63 -5.18
N LEU A 232 18.31 -11.42 -4.65
CA LEU A 232 17.84 -10.16 -4.10
C LEU A 232 17.36 -10.34 -2.66
N VAL A 233 17.59 -9.32 -1.83
CA VAL A 233 17.01 -9.20 -0.48
C VAL A 233 15.58 -8.68 -0.64
N PHE A 234 14.61 -9.60 -0.66
CA PHE A 234 13.20 -9.22 -0.69
C PHE A 234 12.80 -8.53 0.61
N LEU A 235 13.20 -9.12 1.73
CA LEU A 235 13.00 -8.58 3.06
C LEU A 235 14.09 -9.07 4.01
N SER A 236 14.57 -8.19 4.89
CA SER A 236 15.37 -8.55 6.06
C SER A 236 14.84 -7.78 7.27
N ASN A 237 14.61 -8.48 8.37
CA ASN A 237 14.25 -7.89 9.65
C ASN A 237 14.96 -8.63 10.80
N PRO A 238 16.12 -8.15 11.26
CA PRO A 238 16.84 -8.73 12.39
C PRO A 238 16.07 -8.64 13.72
N SER A 239 15.15 -7.69 13.86
CA SER A 239 14.37 -7.48 15.08
C SER A 239 13.13 -8.36 15.19
N PHE A 240 12.78 -9.07 14.10
CA PHE A 240 11.61 -9.94 14.02
C PHE A 240 11.53 -10.91 15.21
N ALA A 241 10.34 -11.02 15.80
CA ALA A 241 10.03 -11.89 16.93
C ALA A 241 11.01 -11.76 18.10
N HIS A 242 11.28 -10.52 18.54
CA HIS A 242 12.23 -10.20 19.61
C HIS A 242 13.68 -10.62 19.32
N GLY A 243 14.10 -10.46 18.06
CA GLY A 243 15.47 -10.74 17.65
C GLY A 243 15.73 -12.16 17.16
N THR A 244 14.71 -12.99 16.96
CA THR A 244 14.84 -14.25 16.23
C THR A 244 15.33 -14.01 14.81
N GLY A 245 14.89 -12.93 14.18
CA GLY A 245 15.28 -12.56 12.83
C GLY A 245 14.44 -13.25 11.75
N LEU A 246 14.19 -12.51 10.67
CA LEU A 246 13.51 -12.96 9.47
C LEU A 246 14.28 -12.44 8.25
N ASP A 247 14.63 -13.32 7.33
CA ASP A 247 15.16 -12.94 6.03
C ASP A 247 14.41 -13.69 4.93
N ILE A 248 14.05 -12.97 3.88
CA ILE A 248 13.45 -13.52 2.68
C ILE A 248 14.32 -13.08 1.52
N HIS A 249 14.96 -14.05 0.87
CA HIS A 249 15.68 -13.81 -0.37
C HIS A 249 14.89 -14.40 -1.52
N ILE A 250 14.90 -13.70 -2.65
CA ILE A 250 14.36 -14.20 -3.90
C ILE A 250 15.48 -14.32 -4.92
N ARG A 251 15.35 -15.28 -5.83
CA ARG A 251 16.26 -15.47 -6.94
C ARG A 251 15.50 -15.21 -8.23
N THR A 252 15.95 -14.20 -8.95
CA THR A 252 15.38 -13.82 -10.24
C THR A 252 16.23 -14.32 -11.40
N LYS A 253 15.58 -14.78 -12.47
CA LYS A 253 16.23 -15.32 -13.67
C LYS A 253 15.70 -14.65 -14.92
N ALA A 254 16.60 -14.22 -15.79
CA ALA A 254 16.23 -13.62 -17.07
C ALA A 254 15.60 -14.66 -18.00
N ARG A 255 14.49 -14.28 -18.65
CA ARG A 255 13.81 -15.03 -19.70
C ARG A 255 13.46 -14.09 -20.84
N TYR A 256 14.22 -14.21 -21.93
CA TYR A 256 14.06 -13.38 -23.14
C TYR A 256 14.13 -11.87 -22.86
N GLN A 257 12.97 -11.23 -22.71
CA GLN A 257 12.78 -9.78 -22.57
C GLN A 257 12.32 -9.35 -21.17
N TYR A 258 12.12 -10.30 -20.26
CA TYR A 258 11.75 -10.08 -18.87
C TYR A 258 12.61 -10.97 -17.97
N SER A 259 12.43 -10.89 -16.66
CA SER A 259 12.95 -11.88 -15.72
C SER A 259 11.81 -12.45 -14.90
N PHE A 260 12.07 -13.49 -14.13
CA PHE A 260 11.08 -14.02 -13.22
C PHE A 260 11.68 -14.51 -11.90
N ILE A 261 10.90 -14.51 -10.81
CA ILE A 261 11.27 -15.15 -9.55
C ILE A 261 11.22 -16.66 -9.74
N GLU A 262 12.38 -17.30 -9.75
CA GLU A 262 12.57 -18.75 -9.95
C GLU A 262 12.52 -19.50 -8.62
N SER A 263 12.93 -18.86 -7.53
CA SER A 263 12.89 -19.44 -6.19
C SER A 263 12.88 -18.36 -5.10
N ALA A 264 12.38 -18.75 -3.94
CA ALA A 264 12.37 -17.94 -2.72
C ALA A 264 12.92 -18.76 -1.55
N ALA A 265 13.72 -18.13 -0.71
CA ALA A 265 14.23 -18.72 0.52
C ALA A 265 13.80 -17.86 1.71
N VAL A 266 13.05 -18.45 2.64
CA VAL A 266 12.60 -17.82 3.89
C VAL A 266 13.40 -18.40 5.03
N ARG A 267 14.11 -17.55 5.75
CA ARG A 267 14.83 -17.88 6.98
C ARG A 267 14.16 -17.25 8.18
N ILE A 268 13.85 -18.06 9.20
CA ILE A 268 13.43 -17.59 10.52
C ILE A 268 14.34 -18.22 11.56
N GLY A 269 15.04 -17.40 12.34
CA GLY A 269 16.11 -17.89 13.20
C GLY A 269 17.20 -18.58 12.38
N GLU A 270 17.41 -19.87 12.66
CA GLU A 270 18.41 -20.70 11.97
C GLU A 270 17.80 -21.56 10.86
N ASP A 271 16.47 -21.69 10.81
CA ASP A 271 15.80 -22.58 9.88
C ASP A 271 15.49 -21.88 8.56
N ILE A 272 15.71 -22.57 7.44
CA ILE A 272 15.53 -22.09 6.08
C ILE A 272 14.56 -23.00 5.32
N LEU A 273 13.51 -22.41 4.77
CA LEU A 273 12.66 -23.01 3.74
C LEU A 273 13.01 -22.39 2.38
N GLU A 274 13.55 -23.19 1.46
CA GLU A 274 13.78 -22.82 0.07
C GLU A 274 12.70 -23.47 -0.80
N VAL A 275 11.97 -22.68 -1.60
CA VAL A 275 10.93 -23.13 -2.53
C VAL A 275 11.32 -22.69 -3.94
N GLY A 276 11.21 -23.60 -4.90
CA GLY A 276 11.49 -23.37 -6.31
C GLY A 276 10.39 -23.86 -7.24
N GLU A 277 10.77 -24.15 -8.48
CA GLU A 277 9.87 -24.58 -9.53
C GLU A 277 9.07 -25.86 -9.17
N TYR A 278 7.82 -25.92 -9.65
CA TYR A 278 6.90 -27.04 -9.55
C TYR A 278 6.71 -27.57 -8.13
N GLY A 279 6.76 -26.68 -7.13
CA GLY A 279 6.61 -27.02 -5.72
C GLY A 279 7.81 -27.76 -5.14
N GLY A 280 8.96 -27.78 -5.83
CA GLY A 280 10.19 -28.30 -5.26
C GLY A 280 10.63 -27.47 -4.06
N TYR A 281 10.98 -28.10 -2.95
CA TYR A 281 11.43 -27.40 -1.76
C TYR A 281 12.54 -28.13 -1.01
N LEU A 282 13.26 -27.36 -0.19
CA LEU A 282 14.28 -27.81 0.74
C LEU A 282 14.05 -27.17 2.10
N VAL A 283 14.23 -27.94 3.18
CA VAL A 283 14.31 -27.42 4.54
C VAL A 283 15.73 -27.64 5.03
N ASN A 284 16.43 -26.56 5.39
CA ASN A 284 17.82 -26.62 5.86
C ASN A 284 18.75 -27.39 4.90
N GLY A 285 18.54 -27.21 3.59
CA GLY A 285 19.29 -27.87 2.52
C GLY A 285 18.90 -29.33 2.24
N ILE A 286 17.91 -29.88 2.94
CA ILE A 286 17.40 -31.24 2.72
C ILE A 286 16.13 -31.17 1.86
N SER A 287 16.20 -31.75 0.67
CA SER A 287 15.07 -31.77 -0.28
C SER A 287 13.92 -32.64 0.22
N ASN A 288 12.68 -32.14 0.08
CA ASN A 288 11.46 -32.81 0.53
C ASN A 288 11.51 -33.27 2.01
N ALA A 289 12.20 -32.49 2.84
CA ALA A 289 12.26 -32.71 4.27
C ALA A 289 10.89 -32.50 4.93
N ASP A 290 10.78 -32.89 6.20
CA ASP A 290 9.57 -32.65 6.96
C ASP A 290 9.30 -31.15 7.13
N LEU A 291 8.07 -30.73 6.82
CA LEU A 291 7.64 -29.33 6.74
C LEU A 291 6.73 -28.93 7.90
N GLU A 292 6.79 -29.62 9.05
CA GLU A 292 5.91 -29.29 10.17
C GLU A 292 6.14 -27.86 10.70
N LYS A 293 7.41 -27.43 10.76
CA LYS A 293 7.78 -26.13 11.35
C LYS A 293 9.01 -25.49 10.71
N LEU A 294 9.05 -24.17 10.82
CA LEU A 294 10.22 -23.33 10.61
C LEU A 294 10.43 -22.51 11.90
N ASP A 295 11.52 -22.76 12.62
CA ASP A 295 11.69 -22.36 14.02
C ASP A 295 10.47 -22.81 14.86
N LYS A 296 9.72 -21.88 15.46
CA LYS A 296 8.51 -22.16 16.25
C LYS A 296 7.22 -22.11 15.44
N TYR A 297 7.28 -21.65 14.19
CA TYR A 297 6.12 -21.37 13.36
C TYR A 297 5.69 -22.60 12.57
N THR A 298 4.39 -22.88 12.56
CA THR A 298 3.84 -23.99 11.78
C THR A 298 3.95 -23.67 10.30
N VAL A 299 4.40 -24.65 9.51
CA VAL A 299 4.36 -24.56 8.05
C VAL A 299 3.32 -25.54 7.52
N THR A 300 2.53 -25.09 6.56
CA THR A 300 1.60 -25.94 5.82
C THR A 300 1.98 -25.94 4.35
N HIS A 301 1.89 -27.12 3.73
CA HIS A 301 2.13 -27.31 2.30
C HIS A 301 0.89 -27.90 1.66
N GLU A 302 0.28 -27.12 0.76
CA GLU A 302 -0.90 -27.53 0.02
C GLU A 302 -0.56 -27.67 -1.47
N LYS A 303 -0.76 -28.87 -2.01
CA LYS A 303 -0.68 -29.11 -3.44
C LYS A 303 -2.04 -28.92 -4.10
N ILE A 304 -2.23 -27.77 -4.73
CA ILE A 304 -3.49 -27.38 -5.37
C ILE A 304 -3.75 -28.24 -6.62
N ASN A 305 -2.73 -28.40 -7.46
CA ASN A 305 -2.76 -29.25 -8.64
C ASN A 305 -1.34 -29.68 -9.05
N SER A 306 -1.16 -30.27 -10.24
CA SER A 306 0.16 -30.73 -10.70
C SER A 306 1.14 -29.61 -11.06
N LYS A 307 0.68 -28.36 -11.09
CA LYS A 307 1.43 -27.18 -11.51
C LYS A 307 1.50 -26.13 -10.39
N GLN A 308 0.78 -26.29 -9.29
CA GLN A 308 0.63 -25.26 -8.26
C GLN A 308 0.69 -25.84 -6.85
N ASP A 309 1.60 -25.28 -6.06
CA ASP A 309 1.82 -25.61 -4.66
C ASP A 309 1.89 -24.32 -3.83
N VAL A 310 1.37 -24.37 -2.60
CA VAL A 310 1.30 -23.24 -1.66
C VAL A 310 1.95 -23.66 -0.35
N PHE A 311 2.91 -22.85 0.11
CA PHE A 311 3.59 -22.99 1.40
C PHE A 311 3.20 -21.80 2.27
N THR A 312 2.57 -22.07 3.41
CA THR A 312 2.13 -21.02 4.35
C THR A 312 2.84 -21.20 5.68
N ILE A 313 3.58 -20.17 6.08
CA ILE A 313 4.20 -20.05 7.40
C ILE A 313 3.26 -19.21 8.27
N GLU A 314 2.68 -19.83 9.29
CA GLU A 314 1.69 -19.21 10.17
C GLU A 314 2.38 -18.43 11.29
N LEU A 315 2.29 -17.10 11.29
CA LEU A 315 2.92 -16.24 12.31
C LEU A 315 2.03 -16.04 13.56
N GLY A 316 0.73 -16.35 13.44
CA GLY A 316 -0.27 -16.20 14.50
C GLY A 316 -1.22 -15.03 14.26
N ALA A 317 -2.39 -15.04 14.92
CA ALA A 317 -3.42 -14.01 14.78
C ALA A 317 -3.86 -13.71 13.32
N GLY A 318 -3.80 -14.71 12.43
CA GLY A 318 -4.12 -14.56 11.00
C GLY A 318 -2.99 -13.97 10.15
N LYS A 319 -1.82 -13.69 10.74
CA LYS A 319 -0.64 -13.19 10.04
C LYS A 319 0.15 -14.33 9.42
N GLN A 320 0.60 -14.18 8.17
CA GLN A 320 1.25 -15.26 7.41
C GLN A 320 2.37 -14.76 6.50
N ILE A 321 3.30 -15.66 6.17
CA ILE A 321 4.17 -15.55 4.99
C ILE A 321 3.77 -16.68 4.06
N VAL A 322 3.43 -16.35 2.81
CA VAL A 322 2.98 -17.32 1.81
C VAL A 322 3.96 -17.33 0.66
N VAL A 323 4.52 -18.49 0.37
CA VAL A 323 5.32 -18.75 -0.82
C VAL A 323 4.52 -19.67 -1.72
N GLN A 324 4.26 -19.25 -2.96
CA GLN A 324 3.51 -20.04 -3.93
C GLN A 324 4.41 -20.38 -5.11
N SER A 325 4.21 -21.56 -5.69
CA SER A 325 4.82 -21.91 -6.98
C SER A 325 3.74 -22.18 -7.99
N PHE A 326 3.95 -21.72 -9.22
CA PHE A 326 3.16 -22.09 -10.38
C PHE A 326 4.09 -22.39 -11.56
N LYS A 327 4.19 -23.66 -11.94
CA LYS A 327 5.19 -24.13 -12.92
C LYS A 327 6.59 -23.65 -12.48
N ASP A 328 7.25 -22.82 -13.26
CA ASP A 328 8.58 -22.27 -13.00
C ASP A 328 8.57 -20.90 -12.33
N LEU A 329 7.39 -20.35 -12.01
CA LEU A 329 7.22 -19.08 -11.32
C LEU A 329 7.05 -19.32 -9.82
N VAL A 330 7.69 -18.48 -9.01
CA VAL A 330 7.50 -18.42 -7.56
C VAL A 330 7.01 -17.04 -7.19
N SER A 331 6.11 -16.94 -6.22
CA SER A 331 5.69 -15.67 -5.63
C SER A 331 5.82 -15.71 -4.11
N VAL A 332 6.06 -14.55 -3.52
CA VAL A 332 6.09 -14.37 -2.07
C VAL A 332 5.13 -13.26 -1.70
N LYS A 333 4.31 -13.47 -0.68
CA LYS A 333 3.48 -12.42 -0.09
C LYS A 333 3.39 -12.55 1.41
N THR A 334 3.20 -11.42 2.09
CA THR A 334 2.75 -11.40 3.47
C THR A 334 1.23 -11.40 3.54
N VAL A 335 0.68 -11.75 4.69
CA VAL A 335 -0.74 -11.57 5.00
C VAL A 335 -0.84 -10.96 6.39
N GLY A 336 -1.64 -9.90 6.54
CA GLY A 336 -1.85 -9.24 7.82
C GLY A 336 -0.60 -8.56 8.37
N ALA A 337 0.22 -7.96 7.51
CA ALA A 337 1.44 -7.28 7.91
C ALA A 337 1.17 -6.19 8.96
N SER A 338 2.04 -6.11 9.98
CA SER A 338 1.92 -5.15 11.06
C SER A 338 3.27 -4.59 11.50
N LEU A 339 3.25 -3.47 12.23
CA LEU A 339 4.46 -2.84 12.76
C LEU A 339 5.26 -3.80 13.64
N GLU A 340 4.60 -4.64 14.42
CA GLU A 340 5.26 -5.59 15.32
C GLU A 340 6.18 -6.56 14.57
N GLU A 341 5.71 -7.13 13.46
CA GLU A 341 6.50 -8.08 12.67
C GLU A 341 7.43 -7.40 11.67
N TYR A 342 7.05 -6.25 11.11
CA TYR A 342 7.72 -5.72 9.92
C TYR A 342 8.23 -4.28 10.06
N GLY A 343 8.00 -3.60 11.18
CA GLY A 343 8.40 -2.20 11.38
C GLY A 343 9.90 -1.93 11.22
N GLY A 344 10.75 -2.90 11.59
CA GLY A 344 12.19 -2.83 11.41
C GLY A 344 12.70 -3.47 10.11
N SER A 345 11.80 -3.81 9.18
CA SER A 345 12.19 -4.49 7.94
C SER A 345 12.79 -3.53 6.92
N MET A 346 13.72 -4.05 6.13
CA MET A 346 14.30 -3.38 4.97
C MET A 346 14.38 -4.36 3.79
N GLY A 347 14.42 -3.86 2.56
CA GLY A 347 14.47 -4.69 1.36
C GLY A 347 13.69 -4.08 0.21
N LEU A 348 13.37 -4.93 -0.76
CA LEU A 348 12.56 -4.58 -1.93
C LEU A 348 11.13 -4.12 -1.59
N LEU A 349 10.64 -4.41 -0.38
CA LEU A 349 9.32 -3.95 0.07
C LEU A 349 9.31 -2.49 0.57
N GLY A 350 10.48 -1.84 0.66
CA GLY A 350 10.64 -0.49 1.18
C GLY A 350 10.52 -0.41 2.69
N GLU A 351 10.50 0.81 3.22
CA GLU A 351 10.24 1.07 4.63
C GLU A 351 8.81 0.69 5.00
N PHE A 352 8.63 -0.05 6.09
CA PHE A 352 7.30 -0.36 6.61
C PHE A 352 6.60 0.90 7.10
N GLY A 353 5.32 1.07 6.79
CA GLY A 353 4.65 2.36 6.94
C GLY A 353 4.69 3.13 5.62
N SER A 354 5.76 3.88 5.37
CA SER A 354 5.76 4.80 4.22
C SER A 354 5.86 4.13 2.84
N GLY A 355 6.34 2.88 2.76
CA GLY A 355 6.70 2.23 1.49
C GLY A 355 7.86 2.91 0.74
N LYS A 356 8.53 3.91 1.35
CA LYS A 356 9.62 4.65 0.73
C LYS A 356 10.76 3.71 0.37
N TRP A 357 11.30 3.89 -0.82
CA TRP A 357 12.46 3.14 -1.30
C TRP A 357 13.71 3.64 -0.60
N LEU A 358 14.14 2.93 0.44
CA LEU A 358 15.34 3.25 1.18
C LEU A 358 16.51 2.36 0.74
N SER A 359 17.68 2.96 0.55
CA SER A 359 18.92 2.20 0.47
C SER A 359 19.31 1.66 1.85
N ARG A 360 20.33 0.78 1.92
CA ARG A 360 20.84 0.26 3.21
C ARG A 360 21.33 1.31 4.18
N ASN A 361 21.71 2.50 3.68
CA ASN A 361 22.14 3.61 4.53
C ASN A 361 21.00 4.57 4.91
N GLY A 362 19.76 4.26 4.56
CA GLY A 362 18.57 5.07 4.86
C GLY A 362 18.34 6.23 3.89
N THR A 363 19.02 6.27 2.74
CA THR A 363 18.78 7.32 1.73
C THR A 363 17.54 6.96 0.90
N VAL A 364 16.62 7.91 0.74
CA VAL A 364 15.45 7.77 -0.14
C VAL A 364 15.89 7.74 -1.61
N MET A 365 15.37 6.77 -2.36
CA MET A 365 15.64 6.53 -3.78
C MET A 365 14.37 6.75 -4.61
N SER A 366 14.53 7.16 -5.86
CA SER A 366 13.42 7.44 -6.78
C SER A 366 13.49 6.67 -8.10
N ASP A 367 14.59 5.96 -8.36
CA ASP A 367 14.80 5.14 -9.55
C ASP A 367 14.67 3.66 -9.19
N ALA A 368 13.69 2.98 -9.78
CA ALA A 368 13.37 1.59 -9.47
C ALA A 368 14.54 0.63 -9.80
N ILE A 369 15.30 0.92 -10.86
CA ILE A 369 16.45 0.10 -11.25
C ILE A 369 17.59 0.25 -10.25
N ALA A 370 17.89 1.47 -9.81
CA ALA A 370 18.87 1.73 -8.77
C ALA A 370 18.45 1.10 -7.45
N PHE A 371 17.17 1.20 -7.07
CA PHE A 371 16.63 0.61 -5.86
C PHE A 371 16.70 -0.94 -5.88
N GLY A 372 16.32 -1.57 -6.98
CA GLY A 372 16.44 -3.03 -7.10
C GLY A 372 17.88 -3.52 -7.08
N ASN A 373 18.81 -2.80 -7.73
CA ASN A 373 20.24 -3.13 -7.69
C ASN A 373 20.87 -2.88 -6.32
N GLU A 374 20.42 -1.86 -5.60
CA GLU A 374 20.81 -1.64 -4.21
C GLU A 374 20.53 -2.92 -3.43
N TRP A 375 19.34 -3.50 -3.52
CA TRP A 375 18.95 -4.72 -2.82
C TRP A 375 19.45 -6.05 -3.41
N GLN A 376 20.51 -6.04 -4.23
CA GLN A 376 21.27 -7.26 -4.54
C GLN A 376 21.89 -7.85 -3.27
N VAL A 377 21.83 -9.17 -3.10
CA VAL A 377 22.44 -9.85 -1.94
C VAL A 377 23.96 -9.66 -1.97
N LEU A 378 24.49 -8.97 -0.97
CA LEU A 378 25.91 -8.68 -0.82
C LEU A 378 26.71 -9.91 -0.40
N GLU A 379 28.02 -9.86 -0.59
CA GLU A 379 28.93 -10.95 -0.18
C GLU A 379 28.94 -11.13 1.35
N VAL A 380 28.74 -10.05 2.10
CA VAL A 380 28.72 -10.03 3.57
C VAL A 380 27.36 -10.40 4.17
N GLU A 381 26.34 -10.56 3.33
CA GLU A 381 24.98 -10.92 3.73
C GLU A 381 24.79 -12.44 3.72
N PRO A 382 23.83 -12.96 4.50
CA PRO A 382 23.48 -14.38 4.50
C PRO A 382 23.18 -14.91 3.09
N LYS A 383 23.75 -16.06 2.74
CA LYS A 383 23.43 -16.76 1.48
C LYS A 383 22.43 -17.86 1.81
N LEU A 384 21.15 -17.62 1.53
CA LEU A 384 20.06 -18.53 1.90
C LEU A 384 19.91 -19.71 0.92
N PHE A 385 20.22 -19.49 -0.36
CA PHE A 385 20.13 -20.52 -1.39
C PHE A 385 21.29 -21.53 -1.30
N GLN A 386 21.00 -22.81 -1.54
CA GLN A 386 22.03 -23.86 -1.51
C GLN A 386 23.14 -23.70 -2.57
N THR A 387 22.79 -23.07 -3.70
CA THR A 387 23.70 -22.91 -4.83
C THR A 387 23.91 -21.44 -5.14
N ASN A 388 25.15 -21.05 -5.41
CA ASN A 388 25.46 -19.70 -5.89
C ASN A 388 25.15 -19.60 -7.39
N GLN A 389 24.44 -18.56 -7.80
CA GLN A 389 24.15 -18.27 -9.21
C GLN A 389 24.78 -16.95 -9.63
N PHE A 390 25.43 -16.94 -10.79
CA PHE A 390 25.95 -15.71 -11.37
C PHE A 390 24.81 -14.85 -11.95
N PRO A 391 24.81 -13.52 -11.76
CA PRO A 391 25.83 -12.71 -11.07
C PRO A 391 25.64 -12.63 -9.54
N GLN A 392 26.75 -12.45 -8.83
CA GLN A 392 26.80 -12.16 -7.39
C GLN A 392 27.54 -10.84 -7.17
N HIS A 393 27.20 -10.09 -6.11
CA HIS A 393 27.92 -8.89 -5.71
C HIS A 393 29.45 -9.14 -5.68
N PRO A 394 30.29 -8.22 -6.23
CA PRO A 394 29.97 -6.88 -6.72
C PRO A 394 29.54 -6.80 -8.19
N VAL A 395 29.37 -7.93 -8.87
CA VAL A 395 28.84 -7.92 -10.25
C VAL A 395 27.34 -7.68 -10.19
N GLN A 396 26.90 -6.57 -10.78
CA GLN A 396 25.49 -6.17 -10.79
C GLN A 396 24.58 -7.20 -11.47
N CYS A 397 23.31 -7.15 -11.10
CA CYS A 397 22.26 -7.97 -11.67
C CYS A 397 22.20 -7.79 -13.20
N THR A 398 21.96 -8.90 -13.91
CA THR A 398 21.88 -8.86 -15.38
C THR A 398 20.48 -8.42 -15.80
N MET A 399 20.37 -7.26 -16.45
CA MET A 399 19.11 -6.80 -17.03
C MET A 399 18.79 -7.56 -18.34
N PRO A 400 17.52 -7.92 -18.62
CA PRO A 400 17.13 -8.52 -19.88
C PRO A 400 17.46 -7.62 -21.08
N SER A 401 17.84 -8.23 -22.20
CA SER A 401 18.21 -7.49 -23.41
C SER A 401 16.98 -7.03 -24.19
N THR A 402 16.91 -5.73 -24.51
CA THR A 402 15.87 -5.14 -25.38
C THR A 402 15.98 -5.56 -26.85
N SER A 403 17.06 -6.25 -27.26
CA SER A 403 17.30 -6.64 -28.66
C SER A 403 16.42 -7.80 -29.18
N ASN A 404 15.64 -8.46 -28.31
CA ASN A 404 14.79 -9.60 -28.67
C ASN A 404 13.33 -9.22 -29.03
N VAL A 405 12.99 -7.93 -29.05
CA VAL A 405 11.63 -7.41 -29.35
C VAL A 405 11.08 -7.93 -30.69
N GLY A 406 11.94 -8.31 -31.64
CA GLY A 406 11.54 -8.84 -32.96
C GLY A 406 11.61 -10.36 -33.13
N ARG A 407 11.89 -11.16 -32.08
CA ARG A 407 12.16 -12.61 -32.21
C ARG A 407 10.99 -13.52 -31.84
N ARG A 408 9.89 -13.01 -31.31
CA ARG A 408 8.65 -13.79 -31.17
C ARG A 408 8.21 -14.17 -32.59
N ARG A 409 8.21 -15.46 -32.91
CA ARG A 409 7.73 -15.93 -34.22
C ARG A 409 6.27 -15.50 -34.34
N LEU A 410 5.90 -14.92 -35.48
CA LEU A 410 4.51 -14.62 -35.82
C LEU A 410 3.67 -15.89 -35.59
N GLY A 411 2.90 -15.93 -34.49
CA GLY A 411 2.11 -17.08 -34.05
C GLY A 411 2.37 -17.63 -32.63
N GLU A 412 3.41 -17.19 -31.92
CA GLU A 412 3.74 -17.67 -30.54
C GLU A 412 3.25 -16.77 -29.40
N SER A 413 2.74 -15.57 -29.69
CA SER A 413 2.18 -14.68 -28.67
C SER A 413 0.69 -14.93 -28.48
N ILE A 414 0.23 -15.04 -27.24
CA ILE A 414 -1.20 -14.97 -26.91
C ILE A 414 -1.76 -13.64 -27.45
N ALA A 415 -2.92 -13.71 -28.11
CA ALA A 415 -3.63 -12.52 -28.54
C ALA A 415 -4.09 -11.72 -27.32
N GLU A 416 -3.83 -10.41 -27.31
CA GLU A 416 -4.19 -9.49 -26.22
C GLU A 416 -5.65 -9.67 -25.77
N ALA A 417 -6.59 -9.71 -26.72
CA ALA A 417 -8.01 -9.96 -26.42
C ALA A 417 -8.29 -11.28 -25.66
N SER A 418 -7.44 -12.30 -25.83
CA SER A 418 -7.55 -13.55 -25.06
C SER A 418 -7.01 -13.39 -23.65
N ALA A 419 -5.89 -12.67 -23.50
CA ALA A 419 -5.31 -12.31 -22.20
C ALA A 419 -6.28 -11.43 -21.40
N GLU A 420 -6.81 -10.35 -21.99
CA GLU A 420 -7.80 -9.46 -21.37
C GLU A 420 -9.03 -10.21 -20.86
N LYS A 421 -9.46 -11.23 -21.62
CA LYS A 421 -10.62 -12.05 -21.25
C LYS A 421 -10.34 -12.90 -20.02
N VAL A 422 -9.19 -13.58 -19.95
CA VAL A 422 -8.86 -14.41 -18.78
C VAL A 422 -8.52 -13.57 -17.56
N CYS A 423 -7.90 -12.41 -17.75
CA CYS A 423 -7.53 -11.47 -16.68
C CYS A 423 -8.68 -10.55 -16.24
N GLY A 424 -9.85 -10.59 -16.87
CA GLY A 424 -10.94 -9.64 -16.59
C GLY A 424 -11.46 -9.62 -15.15
N HIS A 425 -11.14 -10.63 -14.35
CA HIS A 425 -11.52 -10.74 -12.95
C HIS A 425 -10.50 -10.15 -11.95
N TRP A 426 -9.34 -9.68 -12.44
CA TRP A 426 -8.23 -9.21 -11.60
C TRP A 426 -8.36 -7.76 -11.09
N GLY A 427 -9.45 -7.07 -11.44
CA GLY A 427 -9.67 -5.69 -10.98
C GLY A 427 -8.53 -4.77 -11.42
N ASP A 428 -7.93 -4.09 -10.45
CA ASP A 428 -6.88 -3.08 -10.68
C ASP A 428 -5.55 -3.73 -11.17
N LEU A 429 -5.36 -5.03 -10.94
CA LEU A 429 -4.19 -5.79 -11.41
C LEU A 429 -4.40 -6.42 -12.79
N LYS A 430 -5.49 -6.08 -13.49
CA LYS A 430 -5.80 -6.66 -14.80
C LYS A 430 -4.66 -6.45 -15.80
N ASP A 431 -4.10 -5.26 -15.87
CA ASP A 431 -3.09 -4.93 -16.88
C ASP A 431 -1.77 -5.67 -16.64
N GLN A 432 -1.38 -5.87 -15.37
CA GLN A 432 -0.25 -6.73 -14.99
C GLN A 432 -0.49 -8.18 -15.44
N CYS A 433 -1.65 -8.75 -15.07
CA CYS A 433 -2.02 -10.10 -15.52
C CYS A 433 -2.01 -10.23 -17.05
N VAL A 434 -2.52 -9.25 -17.78
CA VAL A 434 -2.53 -9.26 -19.26
C VAL A 434 -1.10 -9.29 -19.79
N TYR A 435 -0.24 -8.44 -19.25
CA TYR A 435 1.17 -8.42 -19.58
C TYR A 435 1.84 -9.76 -19.31
N ASP A 436 1.65 -10.35 -18.13
CA ASP A 436 2.28 -11.61 -17.73
C ASP A 436 1.82 -12.80 -18.57
N VAL A 437 0.52 -12.90 -18.85
CA VAL A 437 -0.05 -13.91 -19.74
C VAL A 437 0.57 -13.77 -21.14
N MET A 438 0.72 -12.56 -21.64
CA MET A 438 1.35 -12.30 -22.95
C MET A 438 2.87 -12.48 -22.92
N ALA A 439 3.52 -12.25 -21.78
CA ALA A 439 4.96 -12.39 -21.58
C ALA A 439 5.35 -13.87 -21.57
N THR A 440 4.61 -14.67 -20.80
CA THR A 440 4.80 -16.11 -20.60
C THR A 440 4.22 -16.95 -21.74
N GLY A 441 3.19 -16.45 -22.44
CA GLY A 441 2.44 -17.24 -23.40
C GLY A 441 1.52 -18.28 -22.73
N ASP A 442 1.08 -18.03 -21.50
CA ASP A 442 0.32 -18.97 -20.69
C ASP A 442 -0.99 -18.40 -20.14
N LEU A 443 -2.14 -18.83 -20.71
CA LEU A 443 -3.47 -18.41 -20.24
C LEU A 443 -3.82 -18.96 -18.85
N GLU A 444 -3.19 -20.06 -18.41
CA GLU A 444 -3.48 -20.66 -17.11
C GLU A 444 -2.94 -19.79 -15.96
N LEU A 445 -1.96 -18.92 -16.24
CA LEU A 445 -1.37 -18.00 -15.26
C LEU A 445 -2.43 -17.10 -14.62
N ALA A 446 -3.36 -16.56 -15.43
CA ALA A 446 -4.46 -15.74 -14.95
C ALA A 446 -5.39 -16.43 -13.94
N GLN A 447 -5.40 -17.77 -13.92
CA GLN A 447 -6.21 -18.55 -12.96
C GLN A 447 -5.41 -18.94 -11.72
N ALA A 448 -4.08 -19.03 -11.83
CA ALA A 448 -3.21 -19.42 -10.74
C ALA A 448 -3.16 -18.32 -9.64
N GLY A 449 -3.29 -17.05 -10.04
CA GLY A 449 -3.22 -15.89 -9.15
C GLY A 449 -1.99 -15.04 -9.47
N ALA A 450 -1.66 -14.09 -8.59
CA ALA A 450 -0.53 -13.18 -8.75
C ALA A 450 0.81 -13.96 -8.72
N PHE A 451 1.45 -14.03 -9.90
CA PHE A 451 2.63 -14.82 -10.24
C PHE A 451 3.40 -14.14 -11.36
#